data_AF-A0A836VMP1-F1
#
_entry.id   AF-A0A836VMP1-F1
#
_cell.length_a   1.000
_cell.length_b   1.000
_cell.length_c   1.000
_cell.angle_alpha   90.00
_cell.angle_beta   90.00
_cell.angle_gamma   90.00
#
_symmetry.space_group_name_H-M   'P 1'
#
loop_
_entity.id
_entity.type
_entity.pdbx_description
1 polymer ?
#
loop_
_entity_poly.entity_id
_entity_poly.type
_entity_poly.pdbx_seq_one_letter_code
_entity_poly.pdbx_strand_id
1 'polypeptide(L)'
;MKDNIILDIFNKSFCDYPSIIKNLTPLLIKRMDELKIDVQDLALLESMPSSEIDEIINRIQIENGPLCKKKDLQDFSDIKLGERLINNFFKEIHNSIDLVYNLIISRQLGG
;
A
#
# COMPACT_ATOMS: atom_id res chain seq x y z
N MET A 1 -0.31 11.45 -16.09
CA MET A 1 0.53 10.38 -15.51
C MET A 1 -0.31 9.12 -15.56
N LYS A 2 0.20 7.96 -16.01
CA LYS A 2 -0.55 6.70 -15.87
C LYS A 2 -0.89 6.55 -14.38
N ASP A 3 -2.18 6.41 -14.09
CA ASP A 3 -2.70 6.21 -12.74
C ASP A 3 -2.05 4.96 -12.16
N ASN A 4 -1.07 5.18 -11.29
CA ASN A 4 -0.35 4.09 -10.68
C ASN A 4 -1.24 3.52 -9.57
N ILE A 5 -1.69 2.28 -9.74
CA ILE A 5 -2.61 1.62 -8.79
C ILE A 5 -2.07 1.66 -7.35
N ILE A 6 -0.74 1.61 -7.16
CA ILE A 6 -0.10 1.74 -5.84
C ILE A 6 -0.33 3.13 -5.24
N LEU A 7 -0.21 4.18 -6.04
CA LEU A 7 -0.49 5.55 -5.60
C LEU A 7 -1.99 5.76 -5.32
N ASP A 8 -2.87 5.13 -6.09
CA ASP A 8 -4.32 5.19 -5.85
C ASP A 8 -4.69 4.50 -4.54
N ILE A 9 -4.19 3.28 -4.32
CA ILE A 9 -4.35 2.55 -3.04
C ILE A 9 -3.80 3.39 -1.90
N PHE A 10 -2.60 3.95 -2.04
CA PHE A 10 -1.99 4.81 -1.02
C PHE A 10 -2.87 6.02 -0.68
N ASN A 11 -3.34 6.76 -1.68
CA ASN A 11 -4.19 7.94 -1.47
C ASN A 11 -5.51 7.57 -0.79
N LYS A 12 -6.13 6.45 -1.19
CA LYS A 12 -7.37 5.95 -0.57
C LYS A 12 -7.14 5.47 0.86
N SER A 13 -6.02 4.78 1.13
CA SER A 13 -5.66 4.31 2.47
C SER A 13 -5.42 5.44 3.45
N PHE A 14 -4.98 6.61 3.00
CA PHE A 14 -4.67 7.76 3.86
C PHE A 14 -5.55 8.98 3.59
N CYS A 15 -6.72 8.81 2.99
CA CYS A 15 -7.59 9.92 2.56
C CYS A 15 -8.01 10.85 3.71
N ASP A 16 -8.19 10.29 4.92
CA ASP A 16 -8.50 11.05 6.14
C ASP A 16 -7.30 11.83 6.70
N TYR A 17 -6.10 11.62 6.15
CA TYR A 17 -4.85 12.22 6.60
C TYR A 17 -4.11 12.94 5.45
N PRO A 18 -4.63 14.07 4.93
CA PRO A 18 -4.04 14.77 3.77
C PRO A 18 -2.57 15.16 3.95
N SER A 19 -2.17 15.54 5.17
CA SER A 19 -0.76 15.84 5.48
C SER A 19 0.14 14.62 5.33
N ILE A 20 -0.38 13.41 5.61
CA ILE A 20 0.35 12.17 5.43
C ILE A 20 0.60 11.91 3.96
N ILE A 21 -0.46 12.02 3.14
CA ILE A 21 -0.35 11.89 1.69
C ILE A 21 0.71 12.85 1.17
N LYS A 22 0.55 14.15 1.44
CA LYS A 22 1.44 15.19 0.92
C LYS A 22 2.92 14.96 1.24
N ASN A 23 3.23 14.55 2.47
CA ASN A 23 4.62 14.43 2.93
C ASN A 23 5.23 13.06 2.63
N LEU A 24 4.44 11.99 2.58
CA LEU A 24 4.94 10.64 2.34
C LEU A 24 4.86 10.21 0.88
N THR A 25 4.05 10.83 0.01
CA THR A 25 4.06 10.54 -1.44
C THR A 25 5.47 10.66 -2.05
N PRO A 26 6.30 11.67 -1.75
CA PRO A 26 7.67 11.71 -2.26
C PRO A 26 8.54 10.56 -1.78
N LEU A 27 8.34 10.11 -0.52
CA LEU A 27 9.06 8.98 0.06
C LEU A 27 8.59 7.65 -0.55
N LEU A 28 7.28 7.51 -0.77
CA LEU A 28 6.66 6.40 -1.49
C LEU A 28 7.29 6.27 -2.87
N ILE A 29 7.28 7.34 -3.67
CA ILE A 29 7.83 7.35 -5.04
C ILE A 29 9.30 6.94 -5.04
N LYS A 30 10.12 7.47 -4.12
CA LYS A 30 11.54 7.08 -3.99
C LYS A 30 11.72 5.59 -3.67
N ARG A 31 10.81 5.02 -2.88
CA ARG A 31 10.87 3.61 -2.48
C ARG A 31 10.08 2.68 -3.40
N MET A 32 9.35 3.20 -4.40
CA MET A 32 8.71 2.36 -5.40
C MET A 32 9.71 1.53 -6.19
N ASP A 33 10.94 2.03 -6.36
CA ASP A 33 12.04 1.26 -6.95
C ASP A 33 12.55 0.15 -6.01
N GLU A 34 12.38 0.30 -4.68
CA GLU A 34 12.78 -0.70 -3.67
C GLU A 34 11.77 -1.83 -3.52
N LEU A 35 10.51 -1.57 -3.84
CA LEU A 35 9.39 -2.49 -3.72
C LEU A 35 9.60 -3.80 -4.50
N LYS A 36 10.48 -3.82 -5.52
CA LYS A 36 10.63 -4.96 -6.44
C LYS A 36 9.30 -5.47 -7.03
N ILE A 37 8.25 -4.64 -7.01
CA ILE A 37 6.98 -4.92 -7.67
C ILE A 37 7.26 -4.82 -9.16
N ASP A 38 7.16 -5.95 -9.84
CA ASP A 38 7.38 -6.00 -11.27
C ASP A 38 6.10 -5.67 -12.05
N VAL A 39 6.19 -5.69 -13.39
CA VAL A 39 5.04 -5.38 -14.25
C VAL A 39 3.88 -6.38 -14.09
N GLN A 40 4.16 -7.62 -13.71
CA GLN A 40 3.15 -8.65 -13.49
C GLN A 40 2.40 -8.38 -12.19
N ASP A 41 3.10 -7.99 -11.14
CA ASP A 41 2.51 -7.63 -9.85
C ASP A 41 1.56 -6.43 -9.98
N LEU A 42 1.97 -5.40 -10.75
CA LEU A 42 1.11 -4.26 -11.06
C LEU A 42 -0.12 -4.67 -11.86
N ALA A 43 0.05 -5.48 -12.91
CA ALA A 43 -1.06 -5.99 -13.71
C ALA A 43 -2.03 -6.84 -12.88
N LEU A 44 -1.50 -7.60 -11.90
CA LEU A 44 -2.28 -8.38 -10.95
C LEU A 44 -3.18 -7.46 -10.12
N LEU A 45 -2.62 -6.45 -9.47
CA LEU A 45 -3.37 -5.46 -8.70
C LEU A 45 -4.39 -4.71 -9.57
N GLU A 46 -4.04 -4.30 -10.78
CA GLU A 46 -4.96 -3.64 -11.72
C GLU A 46 -6.12 -4.54 -12.16
N SER A 47 -5.90 -5.87 -12.19
CA SER A 47 -6.92 -6.85 -12.55
C SER A 47 -7.82 -7.29 -11.39
N MET A 48 -7.48 -6.93 -10.15
CA MET A 48 -8.28 -7.31 -8.97
C MET A 48 -9.66 -6.63 -9.00
N PRO A 49 -10.72 -7.32 -8.56
CA PRO A 49 -12.01 -6.69 -8.32
C PRO A 49 -11.88 -5.53 -7.33
N SER A 50 -12.67 -4.48 -7.50
CA SER A 50 -12.64 -3.32 -6.62
C SER A 50 -12.86 -3.68 -5.14
N SER A 51 -13.69 -4.69 -4.86
CA SER A 51 -13.92 -5.18 -3.50
C SER A 51 -12.67 -5.74 -2.83
N GLU A 52 -11.79 -6.40 -3.59
CA GLU A 52 -10.53 -6.93 -3.07
C GLU A 52 -9.54 -5.79 -2.82
N ILE A 53 -9.49 -4.79 -3.73
CA ILE A 53 -8.72 -3.56 -3.52
C ILE A 53 -9.21 -2.82 -2.26
N ASP A 54 -10.52 -2.74 -2.04
CA ASP A 54 -11.10 -2.12 -0.84
C ASP A 54 -10.70 -2.87 0.44
N GLU A 55 -10.58 -4.20 0.41
CA GLU A 55 -10.04 -4.96 1.55
C GLU A 55 -8.57 -4.65 1.84
N ILE A 56 -7.74 -4.52 0.79
CA ILE A 56 -6.33 -4.11 0.94
C ILE A 56 -6.27 -2.72 1.60
N ILE A 57 -7.07 -1.77 1.10
CA ILE A 57 -7.17 -0.42 1.65
C ILE A 57 -7.57 -0.46 3.13
N ASN A 58 -8.59 -1.25 3.48
CA ASN A 58 -9.06 -1.40 4.86
C ASN A 58 -7.98 -2.01 5.77
N ARG A 59 -7.24 -3.03 5.32
CA ARG A 59 -6.12 -3.62 6.09
C ARG A 59 -5.05 -2.58 6.37
N ILE A 60 -4.63 -1.82 5.35
CA ILE A 60 -3.65 -0.73 5.48
C ILE A 60 -4.14 0.33 6.48
N GLN A 61 -5.42 0.72 6.41
CA GLN A 61 -6.02 1.69 7.33
C GLN A 61 -6.04 1.19 8.78
N ILE A 62 -6.38 -0.07 9.01
CA ILE A 62 -6.41 -0.67 10.34
C ILE A 62 -4.99 -0.73 10.94
N GLU A 63 -4.01 -1.22 10.18
CA GLU A 63 -2.63 -1.35 10.66
C GLU A 63 -1.98 0.00 10.94
N ASN A 64 -2.22 0.98 10.07
CA ASN A 64 -1.58 2.29 10.16
C ASN A 64 -2.37 3.33 10.97
N GLY A 65 -3.66 3.10 11.21
CA GLY A 65 -4.53 4.01 11.95
C GLY A 65 -3.95 4.48 13.30
N PRO A 66 -3.37 3.60 14.14
CA PRO A 66 -2.72 4.02 15.39
C PRO A 66 -1.51 4.92 15.18
N LEU A 67 -0.76 4.76 14.07
CA LEU A 67 0.40 5.58 13.74
C LEU A 67 -0.03 6.95 13.22
N CYS A 68 -1.04 7.01 12.35
CA CYS A 68 -1.58 8.25 11.79
C CYS A 68 -2.14 9.21 12.85
N LYS A 69 -2.58 8.69 14.00
CA LYS A 69 -3.13 9.47 15.12
C LYS A 69 -2.07 10.06 16.05
N LYS A 70 -0.77 9.74 15.86
CA LYS A 70 0.30 10.29 16.70
C LYS A 70 0.59 11.73 16.33
N LYS A 71 0.71 12.60 17.33
CA LYS A 71 1.04 14.03 17.15
C LYS A 71 2.35 14.23 16.38
N ASP A 72 3.34 13.38 16.63
CA ASP A 72 4.65 13.45 15.98
C ASP A 72 4.59 13.27 14.44
N LEU A 73 3.51 12.65 13.94
CA LEU A 73 3.23 12.50 12.51
C LEU A 73 2.47 13.71 11.95
N GLN A 74 1.70 14.43 12.77
CA GLN A 74 1.04 15.66 12.35
C GLN A 74 2.07 16.78 12.08
N ASP A 75 3.11 16.83 12.91
CA ASP A 75 4.21 17.79 12.75
C ASP A 75 5.35 17.27 11.85
N PHE A 76 5.26 16.02 11.37
CA PHE A 76 6.28 15.35 10.56
C PHE A 76 7.70 15.43 11.15
N SER A 77 7.79 15.57 12.47
CA SER A 77 9.06 15.74 13.19
C SER A 77 9.78 14.41 13.40
N ASP A 78 9.06 13.29 13.29
CA ASP A 78 9.62 11.94 13.39
C ASP A 78 9.69 11.24 12.02
N ILE A 79 10.86 11.32 11.39
CA ILE A 79 11.18 10.65 10.13
C ILE A 79 10.99 9.12 10.25
N LYS A 80 11.32 8.52 11.40
CA LYS A 80 11.20 7.06 11.59
C LYS A 80 9.74 6.61 11.59
N LEU A 81 8.85 7.48 12.06
CA LEU A 81 7.42 7.22 12.06
C LEU A 81 6.86 7.24 10.63
N GLY A 82 7.31 8.18 9.80
CA GLY A 82 6.99 8.23 8.37
C GLY A 82 7.52 7.01 7.60
N GLU A 83 8.76 6.59 7.85
CA GLU A 83 9.30 5.36 7.26
C GLU A 83 8.53 4.12 7.70
N ARG A 84 8.11 4.05 8.96
CA ARG A 84 7.32 2.91 9.46
C ARG A 84 5.96 2.80 8.76
N LEU A 85 5.28 3.92 8.52
CA LEU A 85 4.03 3.93 7.75
C LEU A 85 4.23 3.39 6.33
N ILE A 86 5.26 3.86 5.63
CA ILE A 86 5.58 3.42 4.28
C ILE A 86 5.94 1.92 4.27
N ASN A 87 6.72 1.45 5.23
CA ASN A 87 7.09 0.04 5.33
C ASN A 87 5.86 -0.86 5.60
N ASN A 88 4.95 -0.44 6.48
CA ASN A 88 3.71 -1.16 6.72
C ASN A 88 2.84 -1.20 5.46
N PHE A 89 2.70 -0.05 4.77
CA PHE A 89 1.99 0.01 3.51
C PHE A 89 2.55 -0.98 2.48
N PHE A 90 3.87 -1.00 2.27
CA PHE A 90 4.49 -1.93 1.33
C PHE A 90 4.36 -3.39 1.73
N LYS A 91 4.46 -3.70 3.02
CA LYS A 91 4.25 -5.04 3.53
C LYS A 91 2.85 -5.55 3.17
N GLU A 92 1.82 -4.73 3.35
CA GLU A 92 0.44 -5.13 3.02
C GLU A 92 0.20 -5.28 1.51
N ILE A 93 0.84 -4.44 0.69
CA ILE A 93 0.83 -4.63 -0.77
C ILE A 93 1.46 -5.98 -1.16
N HIS A 94 2.65 -6.30 -0.63
CA HIS A 94 3.31 -7.59 -0.87
C HIS A 94 2.47 -8.77 -0.40
N ASN A 95 1.93 -8.71 0.82
CA ASN A 95 1.07 -9.76 1.36
C ASN A 95 -0.15 -10.02 0.46
N SER A 96 -0.72 -8.95 -0.10
CA SER A 96 -1.89 -9.05 -0.97
C SER A 96 -1.54 -9.67 -2.33
N ILE A 97 -0.41 -9.28 -2.92
CA ILE A 97 0.11 -9.89 -4.14
C ILE A 97 0.41 -11.39 -3.92
N ASP A 98 1.13 -11.72 -2.84
CA ASP A 98 1.47 -13.11 -2.49
C ASP A 98 0.23 -13.98 -2.26
N LEU A 99 -0.80 -13.44 -1.60
CA LEU A 99 -2.07 -14.14 -1.41
C LEU A 99 -2.71 -14.50 -2.75
N VAL A 100 -2.75 -13.56 -3.69
CA VAL A 100 -3.35 -13.79 -5.00
C VAL A 100 -2.54 -14.77 -5.84
N TYR A 101 -1.21 -14.70 -5.82
CA TYR A 101 -0.37 -15.74 -6.43
C TYR A 101 -0.66 -17.12 -5.85
N ASN A 102 -0.74 -17.24 -4.52
CA ASN A 102 -1.04 -18.51 -3.86
C ASN A 102 -2.41 -19.05 -4.26
N LEU A 103 -3.41 -18.19 -4.44
CA LEU A 103 -4.74 -18.58 -4.91
C LEU A 103 -4.71 -19.05 -6.38
N ILE A 104 -3.98 -18.36 -7.25
CA ILE A 104 -3.81 -18.75 -8.66
C ILE A 104 -3.12 -20.11 -8.77
N ILE A 105 -2.01 -20.30 -8.06
CA ILE A 105 -1.24 -21.55 -8.03
C ILE A 105 -2.10 -22.69 -7.48
N SER A 106 -2.83 -22.46 -6.39
CA SER A 106 -3.72 -23.47 -5.80
C SER A 106 -4.82 -23.93 -6.76
N ARG A 107 -5.36 -23.02 -7.59
CA ARG A 107 -6.33 -23.37 -8.64
C ARG A 107 -5.71 -24.15 -9.81
N GLN A 108 -4.44 -23.90 -10.13
CA GLN A 108 -3.75 -24.62 -11.21
C GLN A 108 -3.30 -26.03 -10.82
N LEU A 109 -3.02 -26.27 -9.54
CA LEU A 109 -2.57 -27.58 -9.03
C LEU A 109 -3.70 -28.53 -8.61
N GLY A 110 -4.93 -28.00 -8.45
CA GLY A 110 -6.10 -28.76 -7.97
C GLY A 110 -7.17 -29.04 -9.03
N GLY A 111 -6.82 -28.96 -10.33
CA GLY A 111 -7.70 -29.26 -11.46
C GLY A 111 -7.65 -30.71 -11.92
#